data_AF-A0A154L429-F1
#
_entry.id   AF-A0A154L429-F1
#
_cell.length_a   1.000
_cell.length_b   1.000
_cell.length_c   1.000
_cell.angle_alpha   90.00
_cell.angle_beta   90.00
_cell.angle_gamma   90.00
#
_symmetry.space_group_name_H-M   'P 1'
#
loop_
_entity.id
_entity.type
_entity.pdbx_description
1 polymer ?
#
loop_
_entity_poly.entity_id
_entity_poly.type
_entity_poly.pdbx_seq_one_letter_code
_entity_poly.pdbx_strand_id
1 'polypeptide(L)'
;MAKSRTMNKPRAAKKTKKAIASGSAKSLAQQASADSMPGFAVPKPETPELPQTKNDAVKKVANQSPGAPAIAGRSGKSEMFTRALDAHQSGRIEEAISLYGAVLRQNADQPDVWNNLGVALRRSKRLDAALVAYRRAAELRPDNAGLWSNMGNCLREMMRFDEAAAAHDKALELDASIKSHPFNAGLVYRDTNRFEQAIKYFDAALAIDPDYVDANWDKALALLATGQYEAGWAGYETRRKLADNPIRPLESVPEWDGKADLRGKRLLLRAEQGFGDMIQFARFVPLVGKRAAHIILECRSELIPVMRTIAGVGTIVEKGAKLPPFDLHVPLLSLPHVMKISEAELHRVSAEPYLSAPKGKQARLSPPWGTVLKVGLIWAGKLNPRDRSCPLEMLMPLMAQKGASFYSFQVDERRGDIARLGANALITDMGEHIHDFGDSAALMKAMDLVITIDSAPAHLAGALGVPVWMLQLYTTDWRWMVGRTDSPWYPTMRIYRQEAPGDWTLPVDHLKQDFDVLLQGRLREHQKIQDIQVLGSKE
;
A
#
# COMPACT_ATOMS: atom_id res chain seq x y z
N MET A 1 -57.99 -22.33 -14.59
CA MET A 1 -58.69 -23.56 -14.99
C MET A 1 -58.22 -23.93 -16.40
N ALA A 2 -57.67 -25.15 -16.60
CA ALA A 2 -58.25 -26.25 -17.40
C ALA A 2 -58.38 -25.93 -18.91
N LYS A 3 -57.55 -26.47 -19.84
CA LYS A 3 -57.30 -27.87 -20.31
C LYS A 3 -58.20 -28.32 -21.49
N SER A 4 -57.62 -28.51 -22.68
CA SER A 4 -57.80 -29.64 -23.66
C SER A 4 -57.02 -29.28 -24.96
N ARG A 5 -56.05 -30.01 -25.55
CA ARG A 5 -55.82 -31.44 -25.90
C ARG A 5 -56.52 -31.85 -27.21
N THR A 6 -55.79 -32.07 -28.32
CA THR A 6 -55.36 -33.38 -28.89
C THR A 6 -54.11 -33.20 -29.79
N MET A 7 -52.99 -33.93 -29.65
CA MET A 7 -52.64 -35.33 -30.05
C MET A 7 -52.56 -35.67 -31.55
N ASN A 8 -51.32 -35.88 -32.06
CA ASN A 8 -50.93 -37.15 -32.69
C ASN A 8 -49.39 -37.38 -32.72
N LYS A 9 -48.92 -38.62 -32.95
CA LYS A 9 -47.56 -39.13 -32.65
C LYS A 9 -46.96 -39.97 -33.84
N PRO A 10 -45.81 -40.69 -33.77
CA PRO A 10 -44.71 -40.48 -34.73
C PRO A 10 -44.22 -41.74 -35.52
N ARG A 11 -43.18 -41.58 -36.35
CA ARG A 11 -42.31 -42.65 -36.89
C ARG A 11 -40.85 -42.16 -36.83
N ALA A 12 -39.92 -42.71 -36.04
CA ALA A 12 -39.33 -44.06 -36.00
C ALA A 12 -37.92 -44.09 -36.64
N ALA A 13 -36.88 -44.03 -35.81
CA ALA A 13 -35.48 -44.16 -36.22
C ALA A 13 -34.96 -45.60 -36.00
N LYS A 14 -34.19 -46.15 -36.95
CA LYS A 14 -33.54 -47.46 -36.82
C LYS A 14 -32.17 -47.35 -36.15
N LYS A 15 -31.84 -48.33 -35.31
CA LYS A 15 -30.51 -48.56 -34.71
C LYS A 15 -29.78 -49.67 -35.47
N THR A 16 -28.45 -49.59 -35.47
CA THR A 16 -27.54 -50.76 -35.60
C THR A 16 -26.41 -50.63 -34.56
N LYS A 17 -25.91 -51.77 -34.05
CA LYS A 17 -24.94 -51.90 -32.93
C LYS A 17 -23.84 -52.93 -33.25
N LYS A 18 -22.79 -52.91 -32.40
CA LYS A 18 -21.64 -53.84 -32.21
C LYS A 18 -20.48 -53.64 -33.22
N ALA A 19 -19.22 -54.02 -32.90
CA ALA A 19 -18.69 -54.70 -31.69
C ALA A 19 -17.51 -53.96 -31.02
N ILE A 20 -16.60 -54.68 -30.33
CA ILE A 20 -15.42 -54.22 -29.56
C ILE A 20 -14.28 -55.24 -29.76
N ALA A 21 -13.01 -54.79 -29.85
CA ALA A 21 -11.76 -55.51 -29.51
C ALA A 21 -10.55 -54.57 -29.81
N SER A 22 -9.84 -54.00 -28.82
CA SER A 22 -8.71 -54.54 -28.02
C SER A 22 -7.36 -54.61 -28.76
N GLY A 23 -6.34 -53.89 -28.27
CA GLY A 23 -4.94 -53.99 -28.73
C GLY A 23 -4.03 -52.94 -28.10
N SER A 24 -2.93 -53.37 -27.47
CA SER A 24 -1.93 -52.52 -26.79
C SER A 24 -0.57 -52.58 -27.50
N ALA A 25 0.22 -51.48 -27.47
CA ALA A 25 1.66 -51.45 -27.13
C ALA A 25 2.44 -50.23 -27.68
N LYS A 26 3.17 -49.57 -26.76
CA LYS A 26 4.56 -49.06 -26.82
C LYS A 26 5.20 -48.52 -28.12
N SER A 27 5.51 -47.22 -28.08
CA SER A 27 6.81 -46.53 -28.32
C SER A 27 7.73 -46.87 -29.51
N LEU A 28 8.12 -45.82 -30.26
CA LEU A 28 9.47 -45.35 -30.67
C LEU A 28 9.25 -44.23 -31.72
N ALA A 29 9.56 -42.95 -31.46
CA ALA A 29 10.87 -42.27 -31.45
C ALA A 29 11.31 -41.72 -32.84
N GLN A 30 11.56 -40.39 -32.88
CA GLN A 30 12.53 -39.68 -33.76
C GLN A 30 12.35 -39.84 -35.30
N GLN A 31 12.07 -38.81 -36.12
CA GLN A 31 12.90 -37.61 -36.37
C GLN A 31 12.17 -36.68 -37.37
N ALA A 32 12.12 -35.37 -37.10
CA ALA A 32 12.14 -34.29 -38.10
C ALA A 32 12.29 -32.93 -37.38
N SER A 33 13.29 -32.14 -37.76
CA SER A 33 13.64 -30.84 -37.17
C SER A 33 13.10 -29.66 -37.99
N ALA A 34 12.63 -28.59 -37.34
CA ALA A 34 12.68 -27.22 -37.86
C ALA A 34 12.48 -26.21 -36.71
N ASP A 35 13.21 -25.10 -36.77
CA ASP A 35 13.33 -24.07 -35.74
C ASP A 35 12.04 -23.34 -35.36
N SER A 36 11.87 -23.04 -34.07
CA SER A 36 11.17 -21.82 -33.63
C SER A 36 11.70 -21.33 -32.27
N MET A 37 11.75 -20.00 -32.13
CA MET A 37 12.44 -19.25 -31.08
C MET A 37 11.94 -19.54 -29.64
N PRO A 38 12.78 -19.40 -28.60
CA PRO A 38 12.39 -19.65 -27.22
C PRO A 38 11.37 -18.62 -26.71
N GLY A 39 10.30 -19.10 -26.08
CA GLY A 39 9.27 -18.26 -25.48
C GLY A 39 9.76 -17.52 -24.23
N PHE A 40 9.26 -16.30 -24.02
CA PHE A 40 9.53 -15.49 -22.84
C PHE A 40 9.01 -16.17 -21.57
N ALA A 41 9.92 -16.62 -20.71
CA ALA A 41 9.57 -17.03 -19.36
C ALA A 41 9.25 -15.79 -18.51
N VAL A 42 7.98 -15.57 -18.21
CA VAL A 42 7.55 -14.55 -17.25
C VAL A 42 8.04 -14.96 -15.85
N PRO A 43 8.89 -14.17 -15.17
CA PRO A 43 9.30 -14.49 -13.81
C PRO A 43 8.07 -14.44 -12.88
N LYS A 44 7.94 -15.45 -12.02
CA LYS A 44 6.87 -15.47 -11.01
C LYS A 44 7.02 -14.27 -10.08
N PRO A 45 5.91 -13.61 -9.66
CA PRO A 45 6.00 -12.56 -8.66
C PRO A 45 6.43 -13.16 -7.32
N GLU A 46 7.62 -12.78 -6.87
CA GLU A 46 8.06 -13.04 -5.49
C GLU A 46 7.17 -12.23 -4.54
N THR A 47 6.40 -12.93 -3.71
CA THR A 47 5.70 -12.30 -2.58
C THR A 47 6.74 -11.78 -1.58
N PRO A 48 6.74 -10.48 -1.24
CA PRO A 48 7.66 -9.96 -0.24
C PRO A 48 7.44 -10.66 1.10
N GLU A 49 8.51 -11.23 1.68
CA GLU A 49 8.45 -11.66 3.07
C GLU A 49 8.18 -10.44 3.97
N LEU A 50 7.16 -10.53 4.82
CA LEU A 50 6.98 -9.55 5.88
C LEU A 50 8.16 -9.66 6.86
N PRO A 51 8.71 -8.53 7.35
CA PRO A 51 9.96 -8.54 8.11
C PRO A 51 9.87 -9.49 9.30
N GLN A 52 10.86 -10.39 9.38
CA GLN A 52 11.01 -11.31 10.49
C GLN A 52 11.35 -10.51 11.75
N THR A 53 10.32 -10.13 12.52
CA THR A 53 10.52 -9.69 13.89
C THR A 53 11.24 -10.80 14.64
N LYS A 54 12.50 -10.53 15.00
CA LYS A 54 13.32 -11.43 15.81
C LYS A 54 12.64 -11.54 17.17
N ASN A 55 11.84 -12.58 17.33
CA ASN A 55 11.12 -12.87 18.56
C ASN A 55 12.13 -13.46 19.57
N ASP A 56 13.00 -12.60 20.12
CA ASP A 56 14.00 -12.99 21.13
C ASP A 56 13.37 -13.58 22.41
N ALA A 57 12.04 -13.49 22.55
CA ALA A 57 11.22 -14.22 23.51
C ALA A 57 11.42 -15.76 23.50
N VAL A 58 11.94 -16.35 22.42
CA VAL A 58 12.23 -17.80 22.36
C VAL A 58 13.48 -18.20 23.18
N LYS A 59 14.34 -17.26 23.58
CA LYS A 59 15.67 -17.56 24.17
C LYS A 59 15.73 -17.73 25.69
N LYS A 60 14.63 -17.61 26.45
CA LYS A 60 14.66 -17.59 27.94
C LYS A 60 13.61 -18.44 28.67
N VAL A 61 13.41 -19.70 28.27
CA VAL A 61 12.72 -20.71 29.13
C VAL A 61 13.39 -22.09 29.06
N ALA A 62 14.72 -22.14 29.10
CA ALA A 62 15.48 -23.39 28.96
C ALA A 62 16.73 -23.45 29.87
N ASN A 63 16.54 -23.30 31.18
CA ASN A 63 17.33 -23.98 32.23
C ASN A 63 16.92 -23.52 33.63
N GLN A 64 16.47 -24.46 34.49
CA GLN A 64 17.01 -24.66 35.85
C GLN A 64 16.38 -25.87 36.55
N SER A 65 17.26 -26.69 37.16
CA SER A 65 17.04 -27.73 38.19
C SER A 65 17.05 -29.21 37.73
N PRO A 66 17.83 -30.09 38.40
CA PRO A 66 18.11 -31.46 37.93
C PRO A 66 17.44 -32.60 38.74
N GLY A 67 17.32 -33.78 38.11
CA GLY A 67 17.45 -35.09 38.79
C GLY A 67 16.18 -35.86 39.16
N ALA A 68 15.69 -36.74 38.27
CA ALA A 68 14.93 -37.97 38.59
C ALA A 68 14.83 -38.87 37.32
N PRO A 69 14.74 -40.22 37.45
CA PRO A 69 14.96 -41.14 36.32
C PRO A 69 13.79 -41.24 35.33
N ALA A 70 14.12 -41.73 34.12
CA ALA A 70 13.25 -41.70 32.95
C ALA A 70 12.12 -42.76 32.98
N ILE A 71 10.92 -42.34 32.57
CA ILE A 71 9.79 -43.21 32.24
C ILE A 71 9.47 -43.02 30.75
N ALA A 72 9.52 -44.12 29.98
CA ALA A 72 9.49 -44.13 28.51
C ALA A 72 8.17 -43.65 27.85
N GLY A 73 7.20 -43.14 28.61
CA GLY A 73 5.99 -42.49 28.10
C GLY A 73 6.08 -40.97 27.94
N ARG A 74 7.19 -40.33 28.36
CA ARG A 74 7.36 -38.86 28.30
C ARG A 74 8.03 -38.33 27.01
N SER A 75 8.80 -39.13 26.28
CA SER A 75 9.64 -38.65 25.16
C SER A 75 8.82 -38.13 23.97
N GLY A 76 7.88 -38.92 23.45
CA GLY A 76 7.13 -38.56 22.22
C GLY A 76 6.28 -37.28 22.32
N LYS A 77 5.86 -36.89 23.54
CA LYS A 77 5.13 -35.63 23.77
C LYS A 77 6.05 -34.41 23.60
N SER A 78 7.26 -34.49 24.14
CA SER A 78 8.28 -33.45 23.97
C SER A 78 8.76 -33.39 22.52
N GLU A 79 8.96 -34.54 21.88
CA GLU A 79 9.42 -34.64 20.49
C GLU A 79 8.45 -33.97 19.50
N MET A 80 7.14 -34.22 19.63
CA MET A 80 6.14 -33.62 18.72
C MET A 80 6.08 -32.10 18.86
N PHE A 81 6.20 -31.56 20.09
CA PHE A 81 6.27 -30.11 20.30
C PHE A 81 7.57 -29.51 19.77
N THR A 82 8.71 -30.17 19.95
CA THR A 82 10.00 -29.75 19.37
C THR A 82 9.94 -29.71 17.84
N ARG A 83 9.34 -30.72 17.19
CA ARG A 83 9.10 -30.71 15.74
C ARG A 83 8.17 -29.57 15.29
N ALA A 84 7.15 -29.24 16.09
CA ALA A 84 6.27 -28.10 15.80
C ALA A 84 7.01 -26.76 15.88
N LEU A 85 7.91 -26.60 16.85
CA LEU A 85 8.80 -25.44 16.97
C LEU A 85 9.78 -25.35 15.78
N ASP A 86 10.44 -26.44 15.40
CA ASP A 86 11.35 -26.48 14.25
C ASP A 86 10.63 -26.11 12.94
N ALA A 87 9.47 -26.71 12.68
CA ALA A 87 8.64 -26.37 11.53
C ALA A 87 8.26 -24.89 11.50
N HIS A 88 7.91 -24.32 12.66
CA HIS A 88 7.55 -22.91 12.76
C HIS A 88 8.74 -21.96 12.55
N GLN A 89 9.90 -22.29 13.13
CA GLN A 89 11.16 -21.53 12.96
C GLN A 89 11.65 -21.59 11.50
N SER A 90 11.48 -22.74 10.84
CA SER A 90 11.83 -22.97 9.44
C SER A 90 10.79 -22.44 8.44
N GLY A 91 9.78 -21.68 8.87
CA GLY A 91 8.75 -21.13 7.98
C GLY A 91 7.76 -22.16 7.39
N ARG A 92 7.77 -23.42 7.83
CA ARG A 92 6.84 -24.48 7.41
C ARG A 92 5.52 -24.35 8.19
N ILE A 93 4.84 -23.20 8.02
CA ILE A 93 3.73 -22.75 8.88
C ILE A 93 2.57 -23.76 8.93
N GLU A 94 2.19 -24.36 7.80
CA GLU A 94 1.09 -25.35 7.76
C GLU A 94 1.45 -26.67 8.49
N GLU A 95 2.71 -27.10 8.43
CA GLU A 95 3.19 -28.24 9.23
C GLU A 95 3.14 -27.90 10.72
N ALA A 96 3.61 -26.70 11.10
CA ALA A 96 3.59 -26.23 12.48
C ALA A 96 2.16 -26.17 13.05
N ILE A 97 1.20 -25.61 12.31
CA ILE A 97 -0.23 -25.57 12.68
C ILE A 97 -0.75 -26.99 12.95
N SER A 98 -0.47 -27.93 12.04
CA SER A 98 -0.89 -29.33 12.18
C SER A 98 -0.29 -30.01 13.41
N LEU A 99 1.01 -29.82 13.65
CA LEU A 99 1.74 -30.40 14.77
C LEU A 99 1.31 -29.80 16.13
N TYR A 100 1.14 -28.47 16.24
CA TYR A 100 0.59 -27.87 17.46
C TYR A 100 -0.84 -28.38 17.74
N GLY A 101 -1.69 -28.50 16.71
CA GLY A 101 -3.01 -29.10 16.84
C GLY A 101 -2.96 -30.57 17.30
N ALA A 102 -1.95 -31.34 16.88
CA ALA A 102 -1.75 -32.71 17.34
C ALA A 102 -1.28 -32.79 18.80
N VAL A 103 -0.41 -31.88 19.25
CA VAL A 103 -0.01 -31.75 20.66
C VAL A 103 -1.22 -31.40 21.54
N LEU A 104 -2.05 -30.45 21.10
CA LEU A 104 -3.24 -30.01 21.85
C LEU A 104 -4.33 -31.09 21.94
N ARG A 105 -4.46 -31.98 20.95
CA ARG A 105 -5.33 -33.17 21.05
C ARG A 105 -4.89 -34.19 22.10
N GLN A 106 -3.61 -34.20 22.49
CA GLN A 106 -3.10 -35.08 23.56
C GLN A 106 -3.16 -34.44 24.94
N ASN A 107 -3.04 -33.12 25.02
CA ASN A 107 -3.26 -32.32 26.23
C ASN A 107 -3.61 -30.88 25.83
N ALA A 108 -4.86 -30.48 26.07
CA ALA A 108 -5.37 -29.16 25.70
C ALA A 108 -4.95 -28.04 26.68
N ASP A 109 -4.46 -28.36 27.88
CA ASP A 109 -4.14 -27.36 28.89
C ASP A 109 -2.64 -26.99 28.84
N GLN A 110 -2.24 -26.45 27.69
CA GLN A 110 -0.86 -26.03 27.40
C GLN A 110 -0.85 -24.61 26.78
N PRO A 111 -0.77 -23.54 27.59
CA PRO A 111 -0.87 -22.15 27.10
C PRO A 111 0.20 -21.80 26.06
N ASP A 112 1.44 -22.29 26.23
CA ASP A 112 2.54 -22.01 25.30
C ASP A 112 2.30 -22.63 23.91
N VAL A 113 1.63 -23.79 23.85
CA VAL A 113 1.28 -24.46 22.60
C VAL A 113 0.13 -23.71 21.90
N TRP A 114 -0.88 -23.27 22.65
CA TRP A 114 -1.95 -22.40 22.14
C TRP A 114 -1.42 -21.08 21.60
N ASN A 115 -0.51 -20.41 22.32
CA ASN A 115 0.13 -19.19 21.86
C ASN A 115 0.89 -19.41 20.54
N ASN A 116 1.70 -20.46 20.45
CA ASN A 116 2.50 -20.74 19.27
C ASN A 116 1.63 -21.13 18.05
N LEU A 117 0.52 -21.84 18.29
CA LEU A 117 -0.53 -22.06 17.28
C LEU A 117 -1.15 -20.74 16.82
N GLY A 118 -1.48 -19.82 17.75
CA GLY A 118 -1.98 -18.48 17.43
C GLY A 118 -1.01 -17.67 16.57
N VAL A 119 0.30 -17.72 16.86
CA VAL A 119 1.34 -17.05 16.07
C VAL A 119 1.42 -17.64 14.66
N ALA A 120 1.39 -18.97 14.52
CA ALA A 120 1.41 -19.63 13.23
C ALA A 120 0.14 -19.33 12.40
N LEU A 121 -1.04 -19.38 13.00
CA LEU A 121 -2.32 -19.04 12.36
C LEU A 121 -2.36 -17.57 11.91
N ARG A 122 -1.85 -16.64 12.73
CA ARG A 122 -1.74 -15.22 12.37
C ARG A 122 -0.82 -15.01 11.16
N ARG A 123 0.32 -15.71 11.11
CA ARG A 123 1.23 -15.71 9.96
C ARG A 123 0.57 -16.23 8.68
N SER A 124 -0.23 -17.30 8.75
CA SER A 124 -1.08 -17.78 7.64
C SER A 124 -2.37 -16.96 7.41
N LYS A 125 -2.51 -15.76 8.01
CA LYS A 125 -3.68 -14.86 7.91
C LYS A 125 -5.03 -15.48 8.31
N ARG A 126 -5.03 -16.56 9.11
CA ARG A 126 -6.23 -17.19 9.69
C ARG A 126 -6.58 -16.53 11.02
N LEU A 127 -6.91 -15.23 10.96
CA LEU A 127 -6.97 -14.35 12.14
C LEU A 127 -8.00 -14.78 13.20
N ASP A 128 -9.21 -15.21 12.80
CA ASP A 128 -10.23 -15.67 13.76
C ASP A 128 -9.77 -16.90 14.56
N ALA A 129 -9.18 -17.89 13.86
CA ALA A 129 -8.62 -19.07 14.51
C ALA A 129 -7.43 -18.72 15.41
N ALA A 130 -6.59 -17.76 15.00
CA ALA A 130 -5.51 -17.24 15.83
C ALA A 130 -6.04 -16.59 17.12
N LEU A 131 -7.10 -15.78 17.02
CA LEU A 131 -7.74 -15.13 18.17
C LEU A 131 -8.31 -16.16 19.17
N VAL A 132 -8.96 -17.23 18.68
CA VAL A 132 -9.42 -18.33 19.56
C VAL A 132 -8.24 -18.97 20.30
N ALA A 133 -7.14 -19.25 19.59
CA ALA A 133 -5.94 -19.82 20.20
C ALA A 133 -5.30 -18.90 21.25
N TYR A 134 -5.20 -17.59 20.99
CA TYR A 134 -4.68 -16.63 21.95
C TYR A 134 -5.59 -16.47 23.18
N ARG A 135 -6.92 -16.42 23.00
CA ARG A 135 -7.88 -16.39 24.12
C ARG A 135 -7.70 -17.61 25.02
N ARG A 136 -7.60 -18.81 24.44
CA ARG A 136 -7.35 -20.03 25.22
C ARG A 136 -6.00 -20.03 25.94
N ALA A 137 -4.95 -19.46 25.34
CA ALA A 137 -3.67 -19.28 26.00
C ALA A 137 -3.78 -18.35 27.22
N ALA A 138 -4.46 -17.20 27.07
CA ALA A 138 -4.66 -16.22 28.14
C ALA A 138 -5.58 -16.73 29.26
N GLU A 139 -6.63 -17.51 28.94
CA GLU A 139 -7.46 -18.22 29.93
C GLU A 139 -6.62 -19.14 30.83
N LEU A 140 -5.68 -19.88 30.23
CA LEU A 140 -4.84 -20.87 30.92
C LEU A 140 -3.68 -20.23 31.71
N ARG A 141 -3.29 -18.99 31.40
CA ARG A 141 -2.21 -18.25 32.06
C ARG A 141 -2.46 -16.72 31.98
N PRO A 142 -3.42 -16.20 32.78
CA PRO A 142 -3.89 -14.81 32.65
C PRO A 142 -2.88 -13.75 33.13
N ASP A 143 -1.86 -14.17 33.87
CA ASP A 143 -0.77 -13.35 34.42
C ASP A 143 0.41 -13.14 33.44
N ASN A 144 0.36 -13.73 32.23
CA ASN A 144 1.43 -13.59 31.24
C ASN A 144 1.18 -12.45 30.24
N ALA A 145 1.87 -11.32 30.44
CA ALA A 145 1.79 -10.13 29.59
C ALA A 145 1.99 -10.39 28.08
N GLY A 146 2.89 -11.32 27.73
CA GLY A 146 3.19 -11.67 26.34
C GLY A 146 2.01 -12.30 25.59
N LEU A 147 1.15 -13.05 26.28
CA LEU A 147 -0.05 -13.65 25.68
C LEU A 147 -1.06 -12.56 25.30
N TRP A 148 -1.29 -11.61 26.21
CA TRP A 148 -2.15 -10.45 25.97
C TRP A 148 -1.61 -9.56 24.84
N SER A 149 -0.29 -9.31 24.80
CA SER A 149 0.36 -8.55 23.72
C SER A 149 0.26 -9.24 22.35
N ASN A 150 0.35 -10.57 22.30
CA ASN A 150 0.12 -11.32 21.05
C ASN A 150 -1.36 -11.30 20.62
N MET A 151 -2.30 -11.36 21.57
CA MET A 151 -3.72 -11.24 21.29
C MET A 151 -4.08 -9.85 20.75
N GLY A 152 -3.58 -8.78 21.38
CA GLY A 152 -3.78 -7.39 20.93
C GLY A 152 -3.25 -7.16 19.51
N ASN A 153 -2.08 -7.70 19.19
CA ASN A 153 -1.53 -7.67 17.83
C ASN A 153 -2.42 -8.40 16.80
N CYS A 154 -3.08 -9.50 17.19
CA CYS A 154 -4.04 -10.19 16.33
C CYS A 154 -5.30 -9.36 16.12
N LEU A 155 -5.85 -8.76 17.18
CA LEU A 155 -7.02 -7.90 17.15
C LEU A 155 -6.78 -6.63 16.31
N ARG A 156 -5.57 -6.05 16.37
CA ARG A 156 -5.15 -4.93 15.52
C ARG A 156 -5.08 -5.31 14.03
N GLU A 157 -4.60 -6.51 13.69
CA GLU A 157 -4.66 -7.02 12.31
C GLU A 157 -6.10 -7.29 11.84
N MET A 158 -7.02 -7.61 12.75
CA MET A 158 -8.46 -7.71 12.48
C MET A 158 -9.19 -6.35 12.49
N MET A 159 -8.47 -5.24 12.70
CA MET A 159 -9.03 -3.88 12.84
C MET A 159 -10.05 -3.73 14.00
N ARG A 160 -10.02 -4.65 14.98
CA ARG A 160 -10.83 -4.64 16.21
C ARG A 160 -10.14 -3.80 17.28
N PHE A 161 -10.01 -2.49 17.02
CA PHE A 161 -9.05 -1.65 17.73
C PHE A 161 -9.34 -1.46 19.22
N ASP A 162 -10.59 -1.41 19.65
CA ASP A 162 -10.93 -1.25 21.08
C ASP A 162 -10.57 -2.50 21.90
N GLU A 163 -10.83 -3.69 21.35
CA GLU A 163 -10.36 -4.95 21.95
C GLU A 163 -8.82 -5.07 21.91
N ALA A 164 -8.18 -4.56 20.85
CA ALA A 164 -6.73 -4.52 20.76
C ALA A 164 -6.10 -3.61 21.82
N ALA A 165 -6.69 -2.43 22.06
CA ALA A 165 -6.29 -1.52 23.13
C ALA A 165 -6.42 -2.20 24.49
N ALA A 166 -7.59 -2.74 24.83
CA ALA A 166 -7.82 -3.43 26.11
C ALA A 166 -6.85 -4.61 26.34
N ALA A 167 -6.50 -5.36 25.30
CA ALA A 167 -5.50 -6.43 25.38
C ALA A 167 -4.08 -5.90 25.61
N HIS A 168 -3.70 -4.78 25.00
CA HIS A 168 -2.40 -4.14 25.22
C HIS A 168 -2.30 -3.44 26.57
N ASP A 169 -3.38 -2.80 27.05
CA ASP A 169 -3.47 -2.25 28.39
C ASP A 169 -3.27 -3.36 29.43
N LYS A 170 -3.90 -4.54 29.25
CA LYS A 170 -3.68 -5.70 30.12
C LYS A 170 -2.24 -6.22 30.09
N ALA A 171 -1.58 -6.18 28.93
CA ALA A 171 -0.16 -6.54 28.83
C ALA A 171 0.73 -5.54 29.61
N LEU A 172 0.43 -4.25 29.54
CA LEU A 172 1.14 -3.18 30.24
C LEU A 172 0.92 -3.20 31.76
N GLU A 173 -0.30 -3.52 32.22
CA GLU A 173 -0.58 -3.74 33.65
C GLU A 173 0.26 -4.87 34.26
N LEU A 174 0.53 -5.92 33.47
CA LEU A 174 1.26 -7.10 33.92
C LEU A 174 2.78 -6.92 33.83
N ASP A 175 3.29 -6.34 32.73
CA ASP A 175 4.71 -6.03 32.58
C ASP A 175 4.95 -4.87 31.58
N ALA A 176 5.14 -3.66 32.11
CA ALA A 176 5.52 -2.48 31.33
C ALA A 176 7.03 -2.41 31.00
N SER A 177 7.87 -3.31 31.52
CA SER A 177 9.34 -3.26 31.35
C SER A 177 9.83 -3.80 30.00
N ILE A 178 8.98 -4.52 29.26
CA ILE A 178 9.32 -5.08 27.96
C ILE A 178 9.02 -4.06 26.86
N LYS A 179 10.04 -3.50 26.20
CA LYS A 179 9.94 -2.46 25.16
C LYS A 179 8.87 -2.69 24.08
N SER A 180 8.58 -3.94 23.72
CA SER A 180 7.58 -4.27 22.70
C SER A 180 6.14 -4.07 23.17
N HIS A 181 5.88 -4.04 24.47
CA HIS A 181 4.53 -3.87 25.02
C HIS A 181 4.00 -2.45 24.83
N PRO A 182 4.70 -1.37 25.26
CA PRO A 182 4.28 -0.02 24.94
C PRO A 182 4.36 0.26 23.44
N PHE A 183 5.36 -0.25 22.72
CA PHE A 183 5.42 -0.11 21.25
C PHE A 183 4.16 -0.66 20.56
N ASN A 184 3.75 -1.91 20.86
CA ASN A 184 2.56 -2.51 20.26
C ASN A 184 1.27 -1.76 20.62
N ALA A 185 1.16 -1.24 21.86
CA ALA A 185 0.06 -0.35 22.24
C ALA A 185 0.03 0.92 21.38
N GLY A 186 1.19 1.57 21.20
CA GLY A 186 1.35 2.73 20.33
C GLY A 186 0.91 2.48 18.89
N LEU A 187 1.11 1.27 18.36
CA LEU A 187 0.61 0.89 17.03
C LEU A 187 -0.92 0.89 16.92
N VAL A 188 -1.67 0.61 18.00
CA VAL A 188 -3.15 0.72 18.00
C VAL A 188 -3.58 2.20 17.95
N TYR A 189 -2.93 3.06 18.72
CA TYR A 189 -3.20 4.50 18.68
C TYR A 189 -2.83 5.12 17.32
N ARG A 190 -1.70 4.72 16.74
CA ARG A 190 -1.31 5.07 15.36
C ARG A 190 -2.36 4.62 14.34
N ASP A 191 -2.77 3.35 14.39
CA ASP A 191 -3.73 2.78 13.45
C ASP A 191 -5.16 3.36 13.59
N THR A 192 -5.47 4.00 14.74
CA THR A 192 -6.71 4.75 15.03
C THR A 192 -6.55 6.27 14.95
N ASN A 193 -5.52 6.77 14.24
CA ASN A 193 -5.26 8.19 13.99
C ASN A 193 -5.04 9.05 15.26
N ARG A 194 -4.75 8.42 16.40
CA ARG A 194 -4.47 9.06 17.70
C ARG A 194 -2.96 9.22 17.90
N PHE A 195 -2.34 10.02 17.03
CA PHE A 195 -0.88 10.10 16.93
C PHE A 195 -0.21 10.69 18.18
N GLU A 196 -0.82 11.65 18.86
CA GLU A 196 -0.32 12.23 20.11
C GLU A 196 -0.29 11.21 21.25
N GLN A 197 -1.26 10.30 21.33
CA GLN A 197 -1.18 9.13 22.22
C GLN A 197 -0.09 8.18 21.76
N ALA A 198 -0.02 7.85 20.47
CA ALA A 198 0.97 6.92 19.92
C ALA A 198 2.42 7.35 20.23
N ILE A 199 2.74 8.64 20.09
CA ILE A 199 4.05 9.22 20.43
C ILE A 199 4.43 8.90 21.89
N LYS A 200 3.52 9.07 22.86
CA LYS A 200 3.79 8.77 24.28
C LYS A 200 4.14 7.30 24.52
N TYR A 201 3.48 6.38 23.80
CA TYR A 201 3.77 4.95 23.87
C TYR A 201 5.10 4.59 23.19
N PHE A 202 5.44 5.24 22.08
CA PHE A 202 6.75 5.07 21.46
C PHE A 202 7.87 5.66 22.34
N ASP A 203 7.64 6.80 23.00
CA ASP A 203 8.55 7.37 24.00
C ASP A 203 8.78 6.42 25.18
N ALA A 204 7.72 5.77 25.69
CA ALA A 204 7.85 4.74 26.73
C ALA A 204 8.66 3.53 26.25
N ALA A 205 8.51 3.09 24.99
CA ALA A 205 9.33 2.03 24.41
C ALA A 205 10.81 2.44 24.26
N LEU A 206 11.07 3.70 23.87
CA LEU A 206 12.40 4.26 23.69
C LEU A 206 13.10 4.60 25.02
N ALA A 207 12.35 4.83 26.09
CA ALA A 207 12.91 4.96 27.44
C ALA A 207 13.47 3.62 27.97
N ILE A 208 12.96 2.49 27.48
CA ILE A 208 13.45 1.14 27.80
C ILE A 208 14.62 0.76 26.87
N ASP A 209 14.53 1.09 25.58
CA ASP A 209 15.57 0.84 24.58
C ASP A 209 15.65 1.99 23.56
N PRO A 210 16.59 2.95 23.75
CA PRO A 210 16.75 4.10 22.86
C PRO A 210 17.09 3.72 21.41
N ASP A 211 17.69 2.55 21.18
CA ASP A 211 18.09 2.05 19.86
C ASP A 211 16.97 1.23 19.18
N TYR A 212 15.76 1.18 19.75
CA TYR A 212 14.65 0.44 19.16
C TYR A 212 14.19 1.09 17.83
N VAL A 213 14.68 0.53 16.73
CA VAL A 213 14.50 1.04 15.35
C VAL A 213 13.03 1.22 14.98
N ASP A 214 12.18 0.21 15.25
CA ASP A 214 10.76 0.27 14.90
C ASP A 214 10.02 1.41 15.63
N ALA A 215 10.29 1.58 16.94
CA ALA A 215 9.71 2.65 17.74
C ALA A 215 10.18 4.05 17.31
N ASN A 216 11.47 4.21 16.99
CA ASN A 216 12.01 5.45 16.42
C ASN A 216 11.36 5.80 15.07
N TRP A 217 11.17 4.79 14.20
CA TRP A 217 10.53 4.95 12.90
C TRP A 217 9.06 5.34 13.03
N ASP A 218 8.26 4.61 13.81
CA ASP A 218 6.83 4.90 13.98
C ASP A 218 6.58 6.21 14.73
N LYS A 219 7.45 6.58 15.69
CA LYS A 219 7.45 7.92 16.29
C LYS A 219 7.70 9.00 15.25
N ALA A 220 8.66 8.82 14.34
CA ALA A 220 8.92 9.78 13.28
C ALA A 220 7.69 10.00 12.38
N LEU A 221 7.01 8.93 11.98
CA LEU A 221 5.78 9.03 11.19
C LEU A 221 4.66 9.74 11.96
N ALA A 222 4.51 9.48 13.26
CA ALA A 222 3.52 10.16 14.11
C ALA A 222 3.83 11.66 14.32
N LEU A 223 5.12 12.02 14.47
CA LEU A 223 5.55 13.42 14.50
C LEU A 223 5.22 14.15 13.19
N LEU A 224 5.46 13.51 12.05
CA LEU A 224 5.09 14.07 10.74
C LEU A 224 3.57 14.21 10.56
N ALA A 225 2.80 13.21 10.99
CA ALA A 225 1.33 13.23 10.93
C ALA A 225 0.70 14.35 11.77
N THR A 226 1.40 14.80 12.83
CA THR A 226 1.01 15.89 13.74
C THR A 226 1.68 17.23 13.40
N GLY A 227 2.35 17.34 12.25
CA GLY A 227 2.96 18.60 11.79
C GLY A 227 4.29 18.96 12.48
N GLN A 228 4.83 18.10 13.34
CA GLN A 228 6.12 18.31 14.03
C GLN A 228 7.31 18.01 13.10
N TYR A 229 7.36 18.73 11.98
CA TYR A 229 8.19 18.38 10.81
C TYR A 229 9.69 18.29 11.11
N GLU A 230 10.30 19.21 11.86
CA GLU A 230 11.75 19.18 12.12
C GLU A 230 12.18 17.90 12.86
N ALA A 231 11.46 17.55 13.95
CA ALA A 231 11.69 16.33 14.71
C ALA A 231 11.32 15.08 13.90
N GLY A 232 10.21 15.15 13.14
CA GLY A 232 9.77 14.09 12.25
C GLY A 232 10.80 13.76 11.17
N TRP A 233 11.39 14.76 10.50
CA TRP A 233 12.43 14.56 9.49
C TRP A 233 13.71 13.97 10.07
N ALA A 234 14.13 14.40 11.26
CA ALA A 234 15.26 13.81 11.96
C ALA A 234 15.02 12.32 12.29
N GLY A 235 13.82 11.99 12.80
CA GLY A 235 13.42 10.60 13.03
C GLY A 235 13.26 9.78 11.74
N TYR A 236 12.89 10.41 10.63
CA TYR A 236 12.65 9.75 9.32
C TYR A 236 13.93 9.17 8.69
N GLU A 237 15.11 9.62 9.12
CA GLU A 237 16.40 8.98 8.80
C GLU A 237 16.53 7.57 9.41
N THR A 238 15.67 7.18 10.37
CA THR A 238 15.62 5.80 10.89
C THR A 238 15.28 4.78 9.79
N ARG A 239 14.62 5.19 8.70
CA ARG A 239 14.34 4.32 7.53
C ARG A 239 15.58 3.64 6.94
N ARG A 240 16.76 4.22 7.17
CA ARG A 240 18.07 3.73 6.72
C ARG A 240 18.53 2.48 7.47
N LYS A 241 17.95 2.22 8.65
CA LYS A 241 18.22 1.05 9.51
C LYS A 241 17.18 -0.07 9.31
N LEU A 242 16.11 0.16 8.55
CA LEU A 242 15.08 -0.85 8.29
C LEU A 242 15.59 -1.88 7.28
N ALA A 243 15.35 -3.16 7.54
CA ALA A 243 15.79 -4.26 6.69
C ALA A 243 15.23 -4.17 5.26
N ASP A 244 14.00 -3.66 5.11
CA ASP A 244 13.27 -3.62 3.84
C ASP A 244 13.69 -2.46 2.92
N ASN A 245 14.58 -1.57 3.36
CA ASN A 245 15.06 -0.41 2.58
C ASN A 245 16.60 -0.26 2.63
N PRO A 246 17.37 -1.23 2.12
CA PRO A 246 18.83 -1.15 2.08
C PRO A 246 19.29 -0.05 1.12
N ILE A 247 19.97 0.97 1.66
CA ILE A 247 20.59 2.03 0.85
C ILE A 247 21.85 1.49 0.17
N ARG A 248 21.98 1.72 -1.15
CA ARG A 248 23.22 1.46 -1.88
C ARG A 248 24.36 2.30 -1.28
N PRO A 249 25.39 1.69 -0.67
CA PRO A 249 26.55 2.43 -0.16
C PRO A 249 27.31 3.07 -1.33
N LEU A 250 27.84 4.27 -1.10
CA LEU A 250 28.65 5.04 -2.05
C LEU A 250 29.86 5.65 -1.31
N GLU A 251 30.53 4.84 -0.50
CA GLU A 251 31.55 5.26 0.48
C GLU A 251 32.72 6.07 -0.08
N SER A 252 32.99 5.97 -1.39
CA SER A 252 34.06 6.70 -2.08
C SER A 252 33.72 8.17 -2.40
N VAL A 253 32.48 8.62 -2.16
CA VAL A 253 32.04 10.01 -2.39
C VAL A 253 31.27 10.51 -1.17
N PRO A 254 31.54 11.72 -0.65
CA PRO A 254 30.85 12.21 0.54
C PRO A 254 29.33 12.38 0.36
N GLU A 255 28.59 12.04 1.41
CA GLU A 255 27.16 12.36 1.53
C GLU A 255 27.00 13.85 1.92
N TRP A 256 26.09 14.57 1.26
CA TRP A 256 25.87 16.00 1.52
C TRP A 256 25.05 16.20 2.79
N ASP A 257 25.66 16.85 3.78
CA ASP A 257 25.10 17.13 5.11
C ASP A 257 24.31 18.45 5.18
N GLY A 258 24.10 19.13 4.05
CA GLY A 258 23.41 20.42 3.96
C GLY A 258 24.30 21.64 4.17
N LYS A 259 25.49 21.45 4.77
CA LYS A 259 26.46 22.50 5.13
C LYS A 259 27.47 22.75 4.03
N ALA A 260 27.97 21.70 3.36
CA ALA A 260 28.95 21.85 2.30
C ALA A 260 28.40 22.70 1.14
N ASP A 261 29.25 23.57 0.59
CA ASP A 261 28.92 24.44 -0.55
C ASP A 261 28.74 23.62 -1.83
N LEU A 262 27.64 23.87 -2.53
CA LEU A 262 27.28 23.19 -3.77
C LEU A 262 27.64 23.99 -5.03
N ARG A 263 28.17 25.21 -4.90
CA ARG A 263 28.63 26.01 -6.04
C ARG A 263 29.74 25.29 -6.80
N GLY A 264 29.56 25.16 -8.11
CA GLY A 264 30.47 24.38 -8.98
C GLY A 264 30.37 22.85 -8.80
N LYS A 265 29.51 22.33 -7.92
CA LYS A 265 29.41 20.89 -7.61
C LYS A 265 28.29 20.19 -8.38
N ARG A 266 28.56 18.93 -8.73
CA ARG A 266 27.64 17.95 -9.30
C ARG A 266 27.08 17.09 -8.17
N LEU A 267 25.79 17.23 -7.86
CA LEU A 267 25.14 16.50 -6.76
C LEU A 267 24.27 15.37 -7.30
N LEU A 268 24.48 14.15 -6.78
CA LEU A 268 23.63 12.99 -7.03
C LEU A 268 22.48 12.92 -6.01
N LEU A 269 21.24 13.00 -6.49
CA LEU A 269 20.04 12.67 -5.72
C LEU A 269 19.67 11.21 -5.96
N ARG A 270 19.80 10.36 -4.94
CA ARG A 270 19.57 8.90 -5.05
C ARG A 270 18.09 8.53 -4.98
N ALA A 271 17.71 7.49 -5.72
CA ALA A 271 16.35 6.95 -5.75
C ALA A 271 16.04 6.02 -4.56
N GLU A 272 15.03 6.36 -3.76
CA GLU A 272 14.56 5.57 -2.62
C GLU A 272 13.06 5.26 -2.71
N GLN A 273 12.62 4.23 -1.97
CA GLN A 273 11.22 3.85 -1.78
C GLN A 273 10.40 3.75 -3.10
N GLY A 274 9.11 4.11 -3.06
CA GLY A 274 8.14 3.92 -4.13
C GLY A 274 7.94 5.14 -5.03
N PHE A 275 7.03 4.98 -6.00
CA PHE A 275 6.73 6.04 -6.97
C PHE A 275 6.15 7.29 -6.31
N GLY A 276 5.23 7.14 -5.35
CA GLY A 276 4.60 8.25 -4.64
C GLY A 276 5.60 9.07 -3.84
N ASP A 277 6.54 8.40 -3.17
CA ASP A 277 7.61 9.01 -2.36
C ASP A 277 8.55 9.84 -3.23
N MET A 278 9.03 9.23 -4.33
CA MET A 278 9.86 9.92 -5.32
C MET A 278 9.15 11.15 -5.90
N ILE A 279 7.87 11.06 -6.22
CA ILE A 279 7.08 12.20 -6.71
C ILE A 279 6.97 13.27 -5.61
N GLN A 280 6.55 12.93 -4.39
CA GLN A 280 6.33 13.90 -3.31
C GLN A 280 7.62 14.66 -2.94
N PHE A 281 8.74 13.96 -2.77
CA PHE A 281 10.01 14.56 -2.34
C PHE A 281 10.78 15.24 -3.49
N ALA A 282 10.44 14.95 -4.75
CA ALA A 282 10.97 15.69 -5.91
C ALA A 282 10.66 17.21 -5.84
N ARG A 283 9.66 17.62 -5.06
CA ARG A 283 9.36 19.02 -4.71
C ARG A 283 10.56 19.81 -4.20
N PHE A 284 11.50 19.18 -3.50
CA PHE A 284 12.67 19.86 -2.93
C PHE A 284 13.80 20.06 -3.94
N VAL A 285 13.76 19.39 -5.10
CA VAL A 285 14.81 19.44 -6.13
C VAL A 285 15.04 20.86 -6.69
N PRO A 286 14.01 21.68 -6.99
CA PRO A 286 14.22 23.06 -7.42
C PRO A 286 14.91 23.97 -6.39
N LEU A 287 14.82 23.66 -5.09
CA LEU A 287 15.55 24.40 -4.04
C LEU A 287 17.04 24.05 -4.07
N VAL A 288 17.35 22.77 -4.26
CA VAL A 288 18.72 22.27 -4.42
C VAL A 288 19.32 22.77 -5.74
N GLY A 289 18.52 22.88 -6.80
CA GLY A 289 18.93 23.37 -8.12
C GLY A 289 19.32 24.85 -8.14
N LYS A 290 18.95 25.62 -7.12
CA LYS A 290 19.43 27.00 -6.88
C LYS A 290 20.80 27.05 -6.19
N ARG A 291 21.32 25.91 -5.69
CA ARG A 291 22.57 25.81 -4.91
C ARG A 291 23.64 24.99 -5.64
N ALA A 292 23.26 23.88 -6.29
CA ALA A 292 24.16 23.03 -7.06
C ALA A 292 24.40 23.57 -8.48
N ALA A 293 25.61 23.36 -9.01
CA ALA A 293 25.88 23.66 -10.42
C ALA A 293 25.24 22.65 -11.37
N HIS A 294 25.06 21.39 -10.93
CA HIS A 294 24.40 20.35 -11.72
C HIS A 294 23.75 19.30 -10.84
N ILE A 295 22.48 18.98 -11.08
CA ILE A 295 21.77 17.88 -10.41
C ILE A 295 21.73 16.66 -11.31
N ILE A 296 22.17 15.52 -10.77
CA ILE A 296 21.98 14.19 -11.32
C ILE A 296 20.88 13.52 -10.47
N LEU A 297 19.70 13.30 -11.05
CA LEU A 297 18.58 12.66 -10.37
C LEU A 297 18.50 11.19 -10.81
N GLU A 298 18.68 10.27 -9.87
CA GLU A 298 18.40 8.85 -10.08
C GLU A 298 16.89 8.59 -9.87
N CYS A 299 16.25 7.84 -10.76
CA CYS A 299 14.88 7.36 -10.56
C CYS A 299 14.64 6.05 -11.33
N ARG A 300 13.52 5.36 -11.08
CA ARG A 300 13.11 4.23 -11.94
C ARG A 300 12.69 4.73 -13.32
N SER A 301 12.76 3.87 -14.34
CA SER A 301 12.46 4.21 -15.74
C SER A 301 11.06 4.78 -15.94
N GLU A 302 10.05 4.27 -15.23
CA GLU A 302 8.66 4.72 -15.37
C GLU A 302 8.44 6.17 -14.94
N LEU A 303 9.33 6.71 -14.08
CA LEU A 303 9.30 8.11 -13.63
C LEU A 303 10.15 9.05 -14.50
N ILE A 304 11.07 8.54 -15.33
CA ILE A 304 12.00 9.37 -16.11
C ILE A 304 11.29 10.47 -16.91
N PRO A 305 10.17 10.22 -17.62
CA PRO A 305 9.50 11.25 -18.42
C PRO A 305 9.04 12.45 -17.58
N VAL A 306 8.40 12.21 -16.43
CA VAL A 306 7.91 13.29 -15.54
C VAL A 306 9.05 13.95 -14.76
N MET A 307 10.03 13.18 -14.27
CA MET A 307 11.15 13.73 -13.51
C MET A 307 12.01 14.70 -14.35
N ARG A 308 12.08 14.51 -15.67
CA ARG A 308 12.74 15.45 -16.60
C ARG A 308 12.09 16.84 -16.66
N THR A 309 10.87 17.00 -16.13
CA THR A 309 10.14 18.28 -16.15
C THR A 309 10.43 19.17 -14.94
N ILE A 310 11.13 18.65 -13.92
CA ILE A 310 11.44 19.40 -12.70
C ILE A 310 12.51 20.46 -12.97
N ALA A 311 12.24 21.70 -12.57
CA ALA A 311 13.19 22.79 -12.67
C ALA A 311 14.48 22.49 -11.87
N GLY A 312 15.64 22.67 -12.52
CA GLY A 312 16.97 22.44 -11.92
C GLY A 312 17.54 21.02 -12.08
N VAL A 313 16.79 20.05 -12.61
CA VAL A 313 17.34 18.74 -12.96
C VAL A 313 18.19 18.85 -14.24
N GLY A 314 19.48 18.51 -14.14
CA GLY A 314 20.42 18.58 -15.28
C GLY A 314 20.66 17.23 -15.96
N THR A 315 20.64 16.12 -15.23
CA THR A 315 20.76 14.76 -15.79
C THR A 315 19.84 13.82 -15.03
N ILE A 316 19.21 12.89 -15.76
CA ILE A 316 18.46 11.79 -15.17
C ILE A 316 19.14 10.47 -15.49
N VAL A 317 19.24 9.61 -14.48
CA VAL A 317 19.84 8.27 -14.56
C VAL A 317 18.81 7.24 -14.10
N GLU A 318 18.68 6.15 -14.83
CA GLU A 318 17.85 5.03 -14.40
C GLU A 318 18.47 4.31 -13.19
N LYS A 319 17.66 3.98 -12.18
CA LYS A 319 18.12 3.28 -10.97
C LYS A 319 18.78 1.95 -11.34
N GLY A 320 20.07 1.83 -11.03
CA GLY A 320 20.90 0.66 -11.37
C GLY A 320 21.78 0.82 -12.61
N ALA A 321 21.57 1.86 -13.42
CA ALA A 321 22.48 2.21 -14.50
C ALA A 321 23.80 2.80 -13.98
N LYS A 322 24.82 2.83 -14.85
CA LYS A 322 26.13 3.43 -14.52
C LYS A 322 25.98 4.93 -14.26
N LEU A 323 26.35 5.35 -13.06
CA LEU A 323 26.33 6.76 -12.66
C LEU A 323 27.41 7.56 -13.44
N PRO A 324 27.11 8.77 -13.95
CA PRO A 324 28.14 9.72 -14.40
C PRO A 324 28.92 10.26 -13.19
N PRO A 325 30.06 10.94 -13.35
CA PRO A 325 30.80 11.53 -12.22
C PRO A 325 29.95 12.51 -11.40
N PHE A 326 30.13 12.54 -10.08
CA PHE A 326 29.51 13.48 -9.13
C PHE A 326 30.47 13.76 -7.97
N ASP A 327 30.35 14.93 -7.33
CA ASP A 327 31.20 15.37 -6.21
C ASP A 327 30.63 14.99 -4.84
N LEU A 328 29.30 14.94 -4.75
CA LEU A 328 28.51 14.74 -3.53
C LEU A 328 27.26 13.92 -3.87
N HIS A 329 26.69 13.22 -2.89
CA HIS A 329 25.38 12.57 -3.04
C HIS A 329 24.47 12.79 -1.83
N VAL A 330 23.15 12.62 -1.98
CA VAL A 330 22.19 12.59 -0.87
C VAL A 330 20.99 11.71 -1.26
N PRO A 331 20.35 10.97 -0.34
CA PRO A 331 19.06 10.35 -0.63
C PRO A 331 17.99 11.42 -0.87
N LEU A 332 17.14 11.27 -1.89
CA LEU A 332 16.10 12.26 -2.20
C LEU A 332 15.18 12.52 -0.99
N LEU A 333 14.86 11.47 -0.23
CA LEU A 333 13.98 11.53 0.94
C LEU A 333 14.65 12.15 2.18
N SER A 334 15.98 12.31 2.19
CA SER A 334 16.70 13.02 3.26
C SER A 334 16.74 14.53 3.05
N LEU A 335 16.38 15.04 1.86
CA LEU A 335 16.41 16.48 1.56
C LEU A 335 15.70 17.34 2.62
N PRO A 336 14.47 17.05 3.09
CA PRO A 336 13.83 17.92 4.08
C PRO A 336 14.53 17.93 5.45
N HIS A 337 15.17 16.83 5.86
CA HIS A 337 16.01 16.81 7.05
C HIS A 337 17.29 17.65 6.84
N VAL A 338 18.05 17.32 5.79
CA VAL A 338 19.33 17.95 5.43
C VAL A 338 19.20 19.46 5.20
N MET A 339 18.06 19.91 4.69
CA MET A 339 17.76 21.32 4.43
C MET A 339 17.01 22.01 5.57
N LYS A 340 16.66 21.29 6.65
CA LYS A 340 15.87 21.79 7.79
C LYS A 340 14.54 22.44 7.36
N ILE A 341 13.77 21.74 6.55
CA ILE A 341 12.46 22.22 6.06
C ILE A 341 11.48 22.28 7.25
N SER A 342 11.13 23.50 7.66
CA SER A 342 10.08 23.79 8.64
C SER A 342 8.68 23.67 8.03
N GLU A 343 7.64 23.74 8.86
CA GLU A 343 6.24 23.78 8.40
C GLU A 343 5.98 24.94 7.42
N ALA A 344 6.41 26.16 7.78
CA ALA A 344 6.21 27.34 6.95
C ALA A 344 6.94 27.21 5.60
N GLU A 345 8.13 26.60 5.60
CA GLU A 345 8.86 26.33 4.35
C GLU A 345 8.18 25.24 3.53
N LEU A 346 7.68 24.18 4.18
CA LEU A 346 6.90 23.13 3.51
C LEU A 346 5.65 23.70 2.83
N HIS A 347 4.87 24.54 3.51
CA HIS A 347 3.72 25.19 2.91
C HIS A 347 4.12 26.09 1.72
N ARG A 348 5.21 26.87 1.85
CA ARG A 348 5.73 27.71 0.76
C ARG A 348 6.12 26.90 -0.49
N VAL A 349 6.80 25.77 -0.31
CA VAL A 349 7.24 24.91 -1.45
C VAL A 349 6.13 23.99 -1.94
N SER A 350 5.04 23.87 -1.18
CA SER A 350 3.83 23.13 -1.57
C SER A 350 2.80 23.97 -2.31
N ALA A 351 2.89 25.30 -2.25
CA ALA A 351 1.94 26.22 -2.88
C ALA A 351 1.83 26.07 -4.42
N GLU A 352 2.92 25.69 -5.10
CA GLU A 352 3.01 25.66 -6.56
C GLU A 352 3.25 24.24 -7.13
N PRO A 353 2.77 23.94 -8.36
CA PRO A 353 3.13 22.74 -9.10
C PRO A 353 4.63 22.70 -9.41
N TYR A 354 5.22 21.50 -9.38
CA TYR A 354 6.65 21.27 -9.63
C TYR A 354 6.91 20.17 -10.68
N LEU A 355 5.84 19.56 -11.21
CA LEU A 355 5.86 18.68 -12.37
C LEU A 355 5.05 19.28 -13.52
N SER A 356 5.31 18.80 -14.73
CA SER A 356 4.49 19.10 -15.93
C SER A 356 4.30 17.85 -16.77
N ALA A 357 3.34 17.88 -17.69
CA ALA A 357 3.24 16.84 -18.71
C ALA A 357 4.49 16.88 -19.62
N PRO A 358 5.16 15.75 -19.91
CA PRO A 358 6.37 15.76 -20.73
C PRO A 358 6.07 16.18 -22.17
N LYS A 359 6.96 16.98 -22.77
CA LYS A 359 6.82 17.40 -24.18
C LYS A 359 6.78 16.16 -25.10
N GLY A 360 5.80 16.12 -26.00
CA GLY A 360 5.58 15.02 -26.94
C GLY A 360 4.61 13.94 -26.44
N LYS A 361 4.32 13.85 -25.13
CA LYS A 361 3.20 13.06 -24.59
C LYS A 361 1.90 13.86 -24.78
N GLN A 362 0.84 13.23 -25.27
CA GLN A 362 -0.46 13.88 -25.53
C GLN A 362 -1.62 12.96 -25.16
N ALA A 363 -2.63 13.51 -24.49
CA ALA A 363 -3.91 12.85 -24.30
C ALA A 363 -4.74 12.92 -25.59
N ARG A 364 -5.16 11.76 -26.12
CA ARG A 364 -6.16 11.69 -27.19
C ARG A 364 -7.50 11.36 -26.57
N LEU A 365 -8.40 12.34 -26.53
CA LEU A 365 -9.71 12.22 -25.90
C LEU A 365 -10.80 12.64 -26.89
N SER A 366 -11.85 11.83 -26.98
CA SER A 366 -13.06 12.12 -27.76
C SER A 366 -14.27 12.16 -26.82
N PRO A 367 -14.43 13.22 -26.00
CA PRO A 367 -15.56 13.33 -25.08
C PRO A 367 -16.89 13.39 -25.86
N PRO A 368 -17.94 12.68 -25.40
CA PRO A 368 -19.31 12.83 -25.91
C PRO A 368 -19.78 14.29 -25.95
N TRP A 369 -20.63 14.61 -26.93
CA TRP A 369 -21.23 15.93 -27.05
C TRP A 369 -22.00 16.33 -25.78
N GLY A 370 -21.87 17.59 -25.37
CA GLY A 370 -22.45 18.09 -24.12
C GLY A 370 -21.65 17.74 -22.85
N THR A 371 -20.44 17.17 -22.97
CA THR A 371 -19.52 17.04 -21.84
C THR A 371 -19.05 18.42 -21.37
N VAL A 372 -19.28 18.73 -20.09
CA VAL A 372 -18.84 19.95 -19.41
C VAL A 372 -17.82 19.66 -18.29
N LEU A 373 -17.58 18.38 -17.97
CA LEU A 373 -16.64 17.94 -16.94
C LEU A 373 -15.98 16.60 -17.34
N LYS A 374 -14.66 16.59 -17.51
CA LYS A 374 -13.86 15.37 -17.74
C LYS A 374 -13.19 14.92 -16.44
N VAL A 375 -13.39 13.66 -16.07
CA VAL A 375 -12.97 13.11 -14.78
C VAL A 375 -12.04 11.93 -14.98
N GLY A 376 -10.80 12.02 -14.51
CA GLY A 376 -9.88 10.89 -14.44
C GLY A 376 -10.17 10.06 -13.19
N LEU A 377 -10.14 8.72 -13.28
CA LEU A 377 -10.48 7.84 -12.17
C LEU A 377 -9.44 6.72 -11.94
N ILE A 378 -9.04 6.54 -10.68
CA ILE A 378 -8.29 5.39 -10.18
C ILE A 378 -8.97 4.92 -8.88
N TRP A 379 -9.60 3.75 -8.87
CA TRP A 379 -10.36 3.27 -7.70
C TRP A 379 -9.60 2.23 -6.87
N ALA A 380 -8.56 1.61 -7.44
CA ALA A 380 -7.87 0.49 -6.81
C ALA A 380 -6.35 0.60 -6.87
N GLY A 381 -5.67 -0.22 -6.08
CA GLY A 381 -4.22 -0.34 -6.13
C GLY A 381 -3.72 -1.59 -5.42
N LYS A 382 -2.40 -1.68 -5.27
CA LYS A 382 -1.74 -2.83 -4.62
C LYS A 382 -2.30 -3.11 -3.22
N LEU A 383 -2.57 -4.39 -2.96
CA LEU A 383 -3.08 -4.94 -1.68
C LEU A 383 -2.07 -4.86 -0.53
N ASN A 384 -0.78 -4.62 -0.82
CA ASN A 384 0.28 -4.53 0.17
C ASN A 384 0.72 -3.06 0.36
N PRO A 385 0.83 -2.55 1.60
CA PRO A 385 0.69 -3.29 2.87
C PRO A 385 -0.76 -3.54 3.33
N ARG A 386 -1.75 -2.82 2.78
CA ARG A 386 -3.20 -3.00 3.01
C ARG A 386 -3.96 -2.67 1.72
N ASP A 387 -5.12 -3.28 1.51
CA ASP A 387 -6.00 -2.87 0.40
C ASP A 387 -6.60 -1.50 0.71
N ARG A 388 -6.38 -0.57 -0.23
CA ARG A 388 -6.82 0.83 -0.20
C ARG A 388 -7.87 1.13 -1.27
N SER A 389 -8.38 0.10 -1.92
CA SER A 389 -9.32 0.22 -3.02
C SER A 389 -10.73 0.61 -2.55
N CYS A 390 -11.35 1.54 -3.26
CA CYS A 390 -12.79 1.73 -3.23
C CYS A 390 -13.43 0.78 -4.27
N PRO A 391 -14.52 0.06 -3.96
CA PRO A 391 -15.29 -0.67 -4.96
C PRO A 391 -15.74 0.26 -6.09
N LEU A 392 -15.56 -0.17 -7.35
CA LEU A 392 -15.90 0.64 -8.54
C LEU A 392 -17.41 0.88 -8.62
N GLU A 393 -18.20 -0.11 -8.19
CA GLU A 393 -19.66 -0.08 -8.12
C GLU A 393 -20.20 1.07 -7.26
N MET A 394 -19.49 1.49 -6.21
CA MET A 394 -19.88 2.65 -5.40
C MET A 394 -19.71 3.99 -6.15
N LEU A 395 -18.84 4.03 -7.16
CA LEU A 395 -18.56 5.25 -7.94
C LEU A 395 -19.37 5.33 -9.25
N MET A 396 -19.98 4.22 -9.70
CA MET A 396 -20.83 4.18 -10.90
C MET A 396 -21.97 5.23 -10.91
N PRO A 397 -22.64 5.57 -9.78
CA PRO A 397 -23.67 6.61 -9.76
C PRO A 397 -23.16 8.02 -10.14
N LEU A 398 -21.87 8.30 -9.98
CA LEU A 398 -21.27 9.57 -10.44
C LEU A 398 -21.07 9.57 -11.96
N MET A 399 -20.73 8.41 -12.53
CA MET A 399 -20.45 8.22 -13.95
C MET A 399 -21.70 8.29 -14.83
N ALA A 400 -22.87 7.98 -14.27
CA ALA A 400 -24.15 8.04 -14.97
C ALA A 400 -24.69 9.48 -15.15
N GLN A 401 -24.02 10.51 -14.63
CA GLN A 401 -24.54 11.88 -14.63
C GLN A 401 -24.32 12.61 -15.97
N LYS A 402 -25.40 13.19 -16.50
CA LYS A 402 -25.40 13.95 -17.76
C LYS A 402 -24.40 15.13 -17.68
N GLY A 403 -23.48 15.17 -18.64
CA GLY A 403 -22.48 16.23 -18.79
C GLY A 403 -21.12 15.91 -18.16
N ALA A 404 -21.00 14.83 -17.39
CA ALA A 404 -19.71 14.31 -16.97
C ALA A 404 -19.24 13.19 -17.93
N SER A 405 -17.93 13.11 -18.18
CA SER A 405 -17.29 12.02 -18.91
C SER A 405 -16.11 11.47 -18.10
N PHE A 406 -16.14 10.16 -17.83
CA PHE A 406 -15.15 9.50 -16.99
C PHE A 406 -14.12 8.73 -17.82
N TYR A 407 -12.87 8.76 -17.36
CA TYR A 407 -11.72 8.10 -17.97
C TYR A 407 -10.96 7.30 -16.91
N SER A 408 -10.87 5.97 -17.07
CA SER A 408 -10.08 5.11 -16.17
C SER A 408 -8.60 5.26 -16.46
N PHE A 409 -7.83 5.58 -15.43
CA PHE A 409 -6.36 5.52 -15.43
C PHE A 409 -5.83 4.30 -14.64
N GLN A 410 -6.68 3.29 -14.42
CA GLN A 410 -6.32 2.04 -13.75
C GLN A 410 -5.47 1.16 -14.69
N VAL A 411 -4.29 0.73 -14.21
CA VAL A 411 -3.29 -0.01 -15.02
C VAL A 411 -2.96 -1.41 -14.50
N ASP A 412 -3.43 -1.77 -13.30
CA ASP A 412 -3.24 -3.11 -12.73
C ASP A 412 -4.44 -4.03 -13.03
N GLU A 413 -4.41 -5.26 -12.51
CA GLU A 413 -5.45 -6.28 -12.73
C GLU A 413 -6.87 -5.81 -12.38
N ARG A 414 -7.01 -4.81 -11.50
CA ARG A 414 -8.31 -4.24 -11.13
C ARG A 414 -8.97 -3.46 -12.25
N ARG A 415 -8.24 -3.11 -13.32
CA ARG A 415 -8.82 -2.66 -14.61
C ARG A 415 -9.92 -3.59 -15.12
N GLY A 416 -9.82 -4.90 -14.83
CA GLY A 416 -10.84 -5.90 -15.13
C GLY A 416 -12.20 -5.69 -14.45
N ASP A 417 -12.28 -4.85 -13.40
CA ASP A 417 -13.55 -4.48 -12.76
C ASP A 417 -14.53 -3.82 -13.73
N ILE A 418 -14.03 -3.04 -14.72
CA ILE A 418 -14.87 -2.39 -15.74
C ILE A 418 -15.67 -3.45 -16.52
N ALA A 419 -14.98 -4.50 -17.00
CA ALA A 419 -15.61 -5.59 -17.74
C ALA A 419 -16.50 -6.45 -16.84
N ARG A 420 -16.02 -6.78 -15.62
CA ARG A 420 -16.73 -7.59 -14.61
C ARG A 420 -18.08 -6.98 -14.21
N LEU A 421 -18.15 -5.65 -14.08
CA LEU A 421 -19.35 -4.91 -13.71
C LEU A 421 -20.18 -4.41 -14.90
N GLY A 422 -19.71 -4.61 -16.14
CA GLY A 422 -20.36 -4.08 -17.35
C GLY A 422 -20.27 -2.56 -17.49
N ALA A 423 -19.33 -1.90 -16.80
CA ALA A 423 -19.22 -0.44 -16.73
C ALA A 423 -18.67 0.24 -17.99
N ASN A 424 -18.38 -0.50 -19.07
CA ASN A 424 -17.79 0.02 -20.32
C ASN A 424 -18.58 1.18 -20.97
N ALA A 425 -19.88 1.30 -20.69
CA ALA A 425 -20.72 2.39 -21.18
C ALA A 425 -20.66 3.67 -20.31
N LEU A 426 -20.10 3.57 -19.10
CA LEU A 426 -20.02 4.65 -18.10
C LEU A 426 -18.62 5.28 -18.02
N ILE A 427 -17.57 4.52 -18.35
CA ILE A 427 -16.18 4.95 -18.24
C ILE A 427 -15.36 4.52 -19.46
N THR A 428 -14.61 5.46 -20.04
CA THR A 428 -13.66 5.19 -21.11
C THR A 428 -12.37 4.64 -20.51
N ASP A 429 -11.94 3.46 -20.93
CA ASP A 429 -10.74 2.83 -20.38
C ASP A 429 -9.47 3.30 -21.11
N MET A 430 -8.57 3.98 -20.39
CA MET A 430 -7.30 4.48 -20.93
C MET A 430 -6.09 3.63 -20.51
N GLY A 431 -6.29 2.50 -19.83
CA GLY A 431 -5.19 1.69 -19.26
C GLY A 431 -4.14 1.24 -20.30
N GLU A 432 -4.57 0.87 -21.50
CA GLU A 432 -3.69 0.51 -22.64
C GLU A 432 -2.90 1.67 -23.24
N HIS A 433 -3.19 2.90 -22.82
CA HIS A 433 -2.47 4.10 -23.27
C HIS A 433 -1.47 4.62 -22.23
N ILE A 434 -1.32 3.92 -21.09
CA ILE A 434 -0.45 4.31 -19.98
C ILE A 434 0.72 3.31 -19.87
N HIS A 435 1.89 3.70 -20.37
CA HIS A 435 3.13 2.91 -20.30
C HIS A 435 4.10 3.44 -19.25
N ASP A 436 4.01 4.74 -18.95
CA ASP A 436 4.84 5.45 -17.97
C ASP A 436 4.06 6.59 -17.29
N PHE A 437 4.62 7.18 -16.24
CA PHE A 437 3.97 8.30 -15.53
C PHE A 437 3.86 9.57 -16.40
N GLY A 438 4.55 9.66 -17.53
CA GLY A 438 4.41 10.73 -18.52
C GLY A 438 3.12 10.63 -19.33
N ASP A 439 2.69 9.42 -19.69
CA ASP A 439 1.35 9.17 -20.24
C ASP A 439 0.27 9.57 -19.22
N SER A 440 0.41 9.12 -17.97
CA SER A 440 -0.49 9.50 -16.87
C SER A 440 -0.56 11.02 -16.70
N ALA A 441 0.59 11.71 -16.73
CA ALA A 441 0.65 13.16 -16.58
C ALA A 441 -0.04 13.91 -17.73
N ALA A 442 0.12 13.46 -18.97
CA ALA A 442 -0.56 14.04 -20.13
C ALA A 442 -2.08 13.83 -20.04
N LEU A 443 -2.54 12.64 -19.64
CA LEU A 443 -3.96 12.36 -19.40
C LEU A 443 -4.54 13.22 -18.26
N MET A 444 -3.85 13.30 -17.12
CA MET A 444 -4.27 14.10 -15.96
C MET A 444 -4.38 15.60 -16.30
N LYS A 445 -3.43 16.18 -17.05
CA LYS A 445 -3.50 17.58 -17.48
C LYS A 445 -4.65 17.87 -18.47
N ALA A 446 -5.27 16.84 -19.05
CA ALA A 446 -6.44 16.98 -19.91
C ALA A 446 -7.78 16.79 -19.17
N MET A 447 -7.76 16.42 -17.89
CA MET A 447 -8.95 16.32 -17.02
C MET A 447 -9.24 17.64 -16.32
N ASP A 448 -10.51 17.83 -15.95
CA ASP A 448 -10.95 18.93 -15.08
C ASP A 448 -10.91 18.54 -13.59
N LEU A 449 -10.95 17.23 -13.31
CA LEU A 449 -10.86 16.62 -11.98
C LEU A 449 -10.20 15.22 -12.08
N VAL A 450 -9.40 14.85 -11.10
CA VAL A 450 -8.95 13.47 -10.89
C VAL A 450 -9.52 12.94 -9.58
N ILE A 451 -10.34 11.89 -9.64
CA ILE A 451 -10.79 11.13 -8.47
C ILE A 451 -9.85 9.93 -8.32
N THR A 452 -9.31 9.71 -7.12
CA THR A 452 -8.30 8.69 -6.89
C THR A 452 -8.33 8.15 -5.46
N ILE A 453 -7.53 7.13 -5.19
CA ILE A 453 -7.23 6.63 -3.84
C ILE A 453 -5.80 7.03 -3.43
N ASP A 454 -5.47 6.91 -2.13
CA ASP A 454 -4.14 7.15 -1.56
C ASP A 454 -3.02 6.34 -2.24
N SER A 455 -2.42 6.90 -3.31
CA SER A 455 -1.56 6.17 -4.24
C SER A 455 -0.68 7.12 -5.06
N ALA A 456 0.29 6.58 -5.81
CA ALA A 456 1.19 7.39 -6.66
C ALA A 456 0.47 8.32 -7.66
N PRO A 457 -0.65 7.93 -8.30
CA PRO A 457 -1.51 8.85 -9.05
C PRO A 457 -1.98 10.10 -8.29
N ALA A 458 -2.29 10.00 -6.98
CA ALA A 458 -2.69 11.16 -6.17
C ALA A 458 -1.55 12.17 -6.03
N HIS A 459 -0.34 11.67 -5.76
CA HIS A 459 0.88 12.50 -5.73
C HIS A 459 1.19 13.14 -7.08
N LEU A 460 1.02 12.40 -8.19
CA LEU A 460 1.25 12.93 -9.54
C LEU A 460 0.25 14.05 -9.88
N ALA A 461 -1.05 13.80 -9.70
CA ALA A 461 -2.09 14.78 -10.04
C ALA A 461 -1.94 16.08 -9.23
N GLY A 462 -1.64 15.96 -7.93
CA GLY A 462 -1.34 17.11 -7.07
C GLY A 462 -0.06 17.85 -7.48
N ALA A 463 1.02 17.13 -7.84
CA ALA A 463 2.28 17.72 -8.30
C ALA A 463 2.16 18.47 -9.64
N LEU A 464 1.16 18.11 -10.45
CA LEU A 464 0.80 18.73 -11.74
C LEU A 464 -0.17 19.93 -11.60
N GLY A 465 -0.62 20.23 -10.38
CA GLY A 465 -1.63 21.26 -10.12
C GLY A 465 -3.01 20.96 -10.73
N VAL A 466 -3.36 19.68 -10.86
CA VAL A 466 -4.71 19.26 -11.29
C VAL A 466 -5.61 19.18 -10.05
N PRO A 467 -6.91 19.55 -10.10
CA PRO A 467 -7.85 19.27 -9.01
C PRO A 467 -7.90 17.77 -8.71
N VAL A 468 -7.70 17.38 -7.44
CA VAL A 468 -7.67 15.97 -7.01
C VAL A 468 -8.66 15.73 -5.88
N TRP A 469 -9.53 14.75 -6.01
CA TRP A 469 -10.38 14.25 -4.93
C TRP A 469 -9.92 12.85 -4.54
N MET A 470 -9.36 12.71 -3.35
CA MET A 470 -8.73 11.48 -2.89
C MET A 470 -9.60 10.78 -1.83
N LEU A 471 -9.98 9.54 -2.12
CA LEU A 471 -10.57 8.59 -1.17
C LEU A 471 -9.46 7.97 -0.33
N GLN A 472 -9.62 8.03 1.00
CA GLN A 472 -8.57 7.71 1.96
C GLN A 472 -9.08 6.72 3.02
N LEU A 473 -8.27 5.68 3.27
CA LEU A 473 -8.55 4.63 4.26
C LEU A 473 -8.69 5.18 5.68
N TYR A 474 -9.35 4.41 6.55
CA TYR A 474 -9.49 4.74 7.97
C TYR A 474 -8.12 4.98 8.65
N THR A 475 -7.18 4.03 8.57
CA THR A 475 -5.82 4.25 9.09
C THR A 475 -5.08 5.21 8.18
N THR A 476 -4.63 6.32 8.74
CA THR A 476 -4.05 7.43 7.98
C THR A 476 -2.55 7.33 7.80
N ASP A 477 -2.10 7.46 6.55
CA ASP A 477 -0.69 7.72 6.27
C ASP A 477 -0.32 9.15 6.67
N TRP A 478 0.87 9.31 7.25
CA TRP A 478 1.35 10.56 7.84
C TRP A 478 1.29 11.77 6.88
N ARG A 479 1.39 11.55 5.56
CA ARG A 479 1.37 12.61 4.55
C ARG A 479 0.06 13.39 4.55
N TRP A 480 -1.03 12.74 4.94
CA TRP A 480 -2.38 13.30 4.84
C TRP A 480 -2.85 13.99 6.11
N MET A 481 -2.16 13.79 7.24
CA MET A 481 -2.56 14.26 8.59
C MET A 481 -3.98 13.83 8.98
N VAL A 482 -4.41 14.16 10.21
CA VAL A 482 -5.72 13.79 10.76
C VAL A 482 -6.69 14.97 10.75
N GLY A 483 -7.99 14.69 10.66
CA GLY A 483 -9.06 15.67 10.91
C GLY A 483 -9.22 16.77 9.85
N ARG A 484 -8.49 16.71 8.74
CA ARG A 484 -8.51 17.72 7.68
C ARG A 484 -8.93 17.16 6.31
N THR A 485 -9.63 17.97 5.53
CA THR A 485 -10.14 17.63 4.19
C THR A 485 -9.31 18.21 3.05
N ASP A 486 -8.28 18.98 3.35
CA ASP A 486 -7.28 19.52 2.43
C ASP A 486 -5.92 18.80 2.61
N SER A 487 -4.90 19.17 1.82
CA SER A 487 -3.56 18.59 1.90
C SER A 487 -2.48 19.67 2.09
N PRO A 488 -1.56 19.56 3.08
CA PRO A 488 -0.43 20.48 3.22
C PRO A 488 0.60 20.31 2.08
N TRP A 489 0.48 19.26 1.26
CA TRP A 489 1.36 18.97 0.13
C TRP A 489 0.77 19.42 -1.22
N TYR A 490 -0.54 19.42 -1.37
CA TYR A 490 -1.20 19.60 -2.66
C TYR A 490 -2.41 20.53 -2.50
N PRO A 491 -2.27 21.84 -2.77
CA PRO A 491 -3.34 22.84 -2.59
C PRO A 491 -4.60 22.55 -3.43
N THR A 492 -4.47 21.77 -4.51
CA THR A 492 -5.57 21.36 -5.38
C THR A 492 -6.26 20.07 -4.93
N MET A 493 -5.85 19.48 -3.80
CA MET A 493 -6.36 18.21 -3.30
C MET A 493 -7.41 18.37 -2.20
N ARG A 494 -8.51 17.64 -2.33
CA ARG A 494 -9.51 17.40 -1.29
C ARG A 494 -9.52 15.92 -0.91
N ILE A 495 -9.68 15.62 0.38
CA ILE A 495 -9.57 14.28 0.96
C ILE A 495 -10.90 13.87 1.60
N TYR A 496 -11.40 12.68 1.23
CA TYR A 496 -12.61 12.06 1.75
C TYR A 496 -12.20 10.78 2.48
N ARG A 497 -12.50 10.67 3.78
CA ARG A 497 -11.87 9.71 4.71
C ARG A 497 -12.88 8.73 5.27
N GLN A 498 -12.55 7.44 5.30
CA GLN A 498 -13.38 6.45 6.00
C GLN A 498 -13.48 6.78 7.49
N GLU A 499 -14.69 6.75 8.04
CA GLU A 499 -14.92 6.87 9.49
C GLU A 499 -14.83 5.51 10.21
N ALA A 500 -15.01 4.40 9.48
CA ALA A 500 -14.83 3.05 9.97
C ALA A 500 -13.99 2.21 8.98
N PRO A 501 -13.15 1.26 9.44
CA PRO A 501 -12.28 0.47 8.57
C PRO A 501 -13.06 -0.31 7.50
N GLY A 502 -12.77 -0.04 6.23
CA GLY A 502 -13.41 -0.72 5.10
C GLY A 502 -14.78 -0.16 4.69
N ASP A 503 -15.37 0.77 5.44
CA ASP A 503 -16.61 1.43 5.05
C ASP A 503 -16.33 2.66 4.18
N TRP A 504 -16.77 2.59 2.93
CA TRP A 504 -16.66 3.66 1.94
C TRP A 504 -17.96 4.47 1.75
N THR A 505 -19.06 4.10 2.42
CA THR A 505 -20.39 4.68 2.21
C THR A 505 -20.40 6.19 2.39
N LEU A 506 -20.09 6.67 3.61
CA LEU A 506 -20.08 8.11 3.92
C LEU A 506 -19.01 8.91 3.14
N PRO A 507 -17.76 8.42 2.94
CA PRO A 507 -16.80 9.07 2.04
C PRO A 507 -17.32 9.30 0.63
N VAL A 508 -18.00 8.30 0.05
CA VAL A 508 -18.54 8.35 -1.31
C VAL A 508 -19.79 9.24 -1.37
N ASP A 509 -20.63 9.24 -0.34
CA ASP A 509 -21.80 10.13 -0.25
C ASP A 509 -21.38 11.61 -0.20
N HIS A 510 -20.40 11.97 0.64
CA HIS A 510 -19.84 13.32 0.67
C HIS A 510 -19.20 13.71 -0.67
N LEU A 511 -18.39 12.81 -1.26
CA LEU A 511 -17.77 13.02 -2.56
C LEU A 511 -18.83 13.24 -3.65
N LYS A 512 -19.93 12.47 -3.63
CA LYS A 512 -21.06 12.65 -4.56
C LYS A 512 -21.76 13.99 -4.37
N GLN A 513 -22.03 14.42 -3.12
CA GLN A 513 -22.65 15.73 -2.87
C GLN A 513 -21.81 16.88 -3.44
N ASP A 514 -20.50 16.86 -3.20
CA ASP A 514 -19.56 17.82 -3.78
C ASP A 514 -19.50 17.72 -5.32
N PHE A 515 -19.55 16.50 -5.88
CA PHE A 515 -19.57 16.26 -7.33
C PHE A 515 -20.80 16.88 -8.00
N ASP A 516 -21.97 16.66 -7.41
CA ASP A 516 -23.24 17.19 -7.91
C ASP A 516 -23.18 18.72 -7.94
N VAL A 517 -22.66 19.38 -6.89
CA VAL A 517 -22.48 20.84 -6.84
C VAL A 517 -21.52 21.33 -7.94
N LEU A 518 -20.37 20.66 -8.13
CA LEU A 518 -19.40 21.01 -9.17
C LEU A 518 -19.98 20.87 -10.58
N LEU A 519 -20.62 19.74 -10.88
CA LEU A 519 -21.20 19.46 -12.18
C LEU A 519 -22.35 20.42 -12.51
N GLN A 520 -23.23 20.71 -11.55
CA GLN A 520 -24.29 21.70 -11.74
C GLN A 520 -23.75 23.12 -11.94
N GLY A 521 -22.60 23.44 -11.34
CA GLY A 521 -21.84 24.66 -11.66
C GLY A 521 -21.45 24.72 -13.14
N ARG A 522 -20.74 23.68 -13.63
CA ARG A 522 -20.29 23.59 -15.03
C ARG A 522 -21.43 23.59 -16.05
N LEU A 523 -22.55 22.91 -15.75
CA LEU A 523 -23.72 22.89 -16.62
C LEU A 523 -24.34 24.30 -16.78
N ARG A 524 -24.43 25.08 -15.69
CA ARG A 524 -24.92 26.47 -15.73
C ARG A 524 -23.98 27.40 -16.47
N GLU A 525 -22.66 27.23 -16.33
CA GLU A 525 -21.66 27.97 -17.11
C GLU A 525 -21.80 27.69 -18.60
N HIS A 526 -21.92 26.41 -18.98
CA HIS A 526 -22.05 26.00 -20.37
C HIS A 526 -23.33 26.51 -21.03
N GLN A 527 -24.48 26.46 -20.34
CA GLN A 527 -25.75 26.98 -20.86
C GLN A 527 -25.65 28.49 -21.15
N LYS A 528 -25.08 29.28 -20.22
CA LYS A 528 -24.89 30.73 -20.43
C LYS A 528 -24.05 31.03 -21.66
N ILE A 529 -23.00 30.24 -21.93
CA ILE A 529 -22.15 30.41 -23.12
C ILE A 529 -22.95 30.11 -24.39
N GLN A 530 -23.76 29.05 -24.42
CA GLN A 530 -24.64 28.74 -25.55
C GLN A 530 -25.67 29.85 -25.79
N ASP A 531 -26.31 30.35 -24.73
CA ASP A 531 -27.33 31.40 -24.83
C ASP A 531 -26.74 32.71 -25.41
N ILE A 532 -25.53 33.10 -24.98
CA ILE A 532 -24.80 34.27 -25.53
C ILE A 532 -24.44 34.05 -27.00
N GLN A 533 -23.98 32.86 -27.39
CA GLN A 533 -23.66 32.55 -28.79
C GLN A 533 -24.89 32.57 -29.70
N VAL A 534 -26.06 32.17 -29.21
CA VAL A 534 -27.33 32.21 -29.95
C VAL A 534 -27.90 33.63 -30.08
N LEU A 535 -27.58 34.53 -29.14
CA LEU A 535 -27.93 35.95 -29.22
C LEU A 535 -27.01 36.71 -30.18
N GLY A 536 -25.69 36.53 -30.05
CA GLY A 536 -24.69 37.17 -30.92
C GLY A 536 -24.62 36.63 -32.36
N SER A 537 -25.48 35.68 -32.73
CA SER A 537 -25.67 35.20 -34.11
C SER A 537 -27.04 35.59 -34.69
N LYS A 538 -27.75 36.52 -34.03
CA LYS A 538 -29.02 37.11 -34.49
C LYS A 538 -28.93 38.63 -34.72
N GLU A 539 -27.76 39.20 -34.50
CA GLU A 539 -27.32 40.53 -34.96
C GLU A 539 -26.41 40.34 -36.20
#